data_AF-A0A944N652-F1
#
_entry.id   AF-A0A944N652-F1
#
_cell.length_a   1.000
_cell.length_b   1.000
_cell.length_c   1.000
_cell.angle_alpha   90.00
_cell.angle_beta   90.00
_cell.angle_gamma   90.00
#
_symmetry.space_group_name_H-M   'P 1'
#
loop_
_entity.id
_entity.type
_entity.pdbx_description
1 polymer ?
#
loop_
_entity_poly.entity_id
_entity_poly.type
_entity_poly.pdbx_seq_one_letter_code
_entity_poly.pdbx_strand_id
1 'polypeptide(L)'
;MRHCQFYLIISKKSEEVVNGLKKHTLCCENRADAHGFFWIDDGDNIQQIQLIFGEIVLEWFAGKWVKFSMTNRAMEVSQEVGLAHGAHILHPLENNTLSDTVLDEARNAEYPPEWTEKIMEKF
;
A
#
# COMPACT_ATOMS: atom_id res chain seq x y z
N MET A 1 9.59 3.43 17.46
CA MET A 1 8.59 2.36 17.20
C MET A 1 9.32 1.23 16.49
N ARG A 2 8.87 -0.03 16.61
CA ARG A 2 9.45 -1.10 15.78
C ARG A 2 8.97 -0.89 14.35
N HIS A 3 9.86 -1.08 13.37
CA HIS A 3 9.53 -0.95 11.96
C HIS A 3 8.48 -2.00 11.54
N CYS A 4 7.65 -1.68 10.55
CA CYS A 4 6.69 -2.64 10.01
C CYS A 4 7.40 -3.90 9.52
N GLN A 5 6.84 -5.08 9.83
CA GLN A 5 7.36 -6.37 9.38
C GLN A 5 6.36 -7.03 8.44
N PHE A 6 6.56 -6.81 7.14
CA PHE A 6 5.68 -7.35 6.11
C PHE A 6 6.04 -8.79 5.76
N TYR A 7 5.01 -9.63 5.65
CA TYR A 7 5.10 -10.97 5.11
C TYR A 7 4.10 -11.17 3.97
N LEU A 8 4.44 -12.06 3.04
CA LEU A 8 3.58 -12.38 1.92
C LEU A 8 2.47 -13.36 2.34
N ILE A 9 1.23 -13.06 1.99
CA ILE A 9 0.14 -14.04 2.07
C ILE A 9 0.17 -14.90 0.81
N ILE A 10 0.46 -16.19 1.00
CA ILE A 10 0.40 -17.21 -0.04
C ILE A 10 -0.85 -18.05 0.20
N SER A 11 -1.88 -17.85 -0.60
CA SER A 11 -3.09 -18.67 -0.59
C SER A 11 -3.54 -18.98 -2.02
N LYS A 12 -4.22 -20.11 -2.23
CA LYS A 12 -4.85 -20.41 -3.53
C LYS A 12 -5.89 -19.37 -3.97
N LYS A 13 -6.37 -18.53 -3.03
CA LYS A 13 -7.31 -17.43 -3.30
C LYS A 13 -6.60 -16.10 -3.62
N SER A 14 -5.29 -16.00 -3.37
CA SER A 14 -4.50 -14.79 -3.61
C SER A 14 -3.73 -14.82 -4.94
N GLU A 15 -3.93 -15.85 -5.77
CA GLU A 15 -3.55 -15.85 -7.18
C GLU A 15 -4.55 -15.01 -7.99
N GLU A 16 -4.66 -13.73 -7.63
CA GLU A 16 -5.51 -12.77 -8.33
C GLU A 16 -4.70 -12.15 -9.47
N VAL A 17 -5.14 -12.36 -10.71
CA VAL A 17 -4.60 -11.66 -11.87
C VAL A 17 -5.53 -10.49 -12.20
N VAL A 18 -5.01 -9.26 -12.05
CA VAL A 18 -5.74 -8.03 -12.32
C VAL A 18 -5.08 -7.35 -13.53
N ASN A 19 -5.83 -7.19 -14.62
CA ASN A 19 -5.33 -6.59 -15.87
C ASN A 19 -4.05 -7.25 -16.42
N GLY A 20 -3.91 -8.58 -16.24
CA GLY A 20 -2.71 -9.32 -16.66
C GLY A 20 -1.53 -9.24 -15.68
N LEU A 21 -1.69 -8.58 -14.54
CA LEU A 21 -0.67 -8.54 -13.48
C LEU A 21 -1.06 -9.44 -12.32
N LYS A 22 -0.10 -10.25 -11.84
CA LYS A 22 -0.29 -11.06 -10.64
C LYS A 22 -0.17 -10.18 -9.39
N LYS A 23 -1.22 -10.16 -8.59
CA LYS A 23 -1.26 -9.42 -7.33
C LYS A 23 -0.68 -10.26 -6.19
N HIS A 24 0.18 -9.65 -5.42
CA HIS A 24 0.71 -10.15 -4.17
C HIS A 24 0.21 -9.29 -3.01
N THR A 25 -0.18 -9.94 -1.91
CA THR A 25 -0.69 -9.26 -0.70
C THR A 25 0.33 -9.38 0.41
N LEU A 26 0.68 -8.23 1.01
CA LEU A 26 1.54 -8.09 2.17
C LEU A 26 0.68 -7.79 3.40
N CYS A 27 0.86 -8.57 4.46
CA CYS A 27 0.33 -8.25 5.79
C CYS A 27 1.48 -7.91 6.72
N CYS A 28 1.21 -7.09 7.73
CA CYS A 28 2.20 -6.68 8.71
C CYS A 28 2.01 -7.46 10.01
N GLU A 29 3.05 -8.17 10.44
CA GLU A 29 3.04 -9.01 11.64
C GLU A 29 2.82 -8.19 12.92
N ASN A 30 3.41 -7.00 12.99
CA ASN A 30 3.49 -6.21 14.21
C ASN A 30 2.59 -4.96 14.21
N ARG A 31 1.82 -4.72 13.14
CA ARG A 31 0.87 -3.60 13.00
C ARG A 31 -0.38 -4.00 12.22
N ALA A 32 -1.52 -4.06 12.91
CA ALA A 32 -2.80 -4.45 12.31
C ALA A 32 -3.37 -3.41 11.31
N ASP A 33 -2.91 -2.17 11.40
CA ASP A 33 -3.30 -1.07 10.53
C ASP A 33 -2.38 -0.93 9.30
N ALA A 34 -1.34 -1.76 9.19
CA ALA A 34 -0.39 -1.76 8.10
C ALA A 34 -0.59 -2.96 7.16
N HIS A 35 -0.71 -2.69 5.88
CA HIS A 35 -0.84 -3.71 4.83
C HIS A 35 -0.33 -3.19 3.51
N GLY A 36 -0.09 -4.09 2.56
CA GLY A 36 0.42 -3.71 1.26
C GLY A 36 0.01 -4.66 0.16
N PHE A 37 0.17 -4.18 -1.06
CA PHE A 37 -0.06 -4.92 -2.27
C PHE A 37 1.03 -4.55 -3.26
N PHE A 38 1.45 -5.52 -4.06
CA PHE A 38 2.24 -5.23 -5.25
C PHE A 38 1.79 -6.11 -6.40
N TRP A 39 1.95 -5.61 -7.61
CA TRP A 39 1.52 -6.29 -8.83
C TRP A 39 2.73 -6.51 -9.72
N ILE A 40 2.88 -7.74 -10.19
CA ILE A 40 3.99 -8.15 -11.05
C ILE A 40 3.50 -8.58 -12.43
N ASP A 41 4.31 -8.35 -13.45
CA ASP A 41 4.11 -8.94 -14.77
C ASP A 41 4.66 -10.38 -14.83
N ASP A 42 4.52 -11.03 -15.99
CA ASP A 42 4.99 -12.40 -16.24
C ASP A 42 6.53 -12.54 -16.15
N GLY A 43 7.27 -11.43 -16.09
CA GLY A 43 8.72 -11.38 -15.90
C GLY A 43 9.14 -11.09 -14.45
N ASP A 44 8.22 -11.20 -13.50
CA ASP A 44 8.42 -10.86 -12.08
C ASP A 44 8.86 -9.41 -11.85
N ASN A 45 8.54 -8.48 -12.76
CA ASN A 45 8.82 -7.06 -12.57
C ASN A 45 7.64 -6.39 -11.87
N ILE A 46 7.94 -5.62 -10.82
CA ILE A 46 6.92 -4.85 -10.11
C ILE A 46 6.45 -3.69 -10.99
N GLN A 47 5.14 -3.68 -11.28
CA GLN A 47 4.49 -2.63 -12.07
C GLN A 47 3.71 -1.63 -11.20
N GLN A 48 3.31 -2.05 -10.01
CA GLN A 48 2.61 -1.21 -9.04
C GLN A 48 2.90 -1.69 -7.62
N ILE A 49 2.99 -0.74 -6.68
CA ILE A 49 2.99 -0.98 -5.24
C ILE A 49 1.95 -0.07 -4.59
N GLN A 50 1.22 -0.59 -3.63
CA GLN A 50 0.37 0.17 -2.74
C GLN A 50 0.67 -0.25 -1.30
N LEU A 51 1.15 0.66 -0.47
CA LEU A 51 1.36 0.45 0.96
C LEU A 51 0.38 1.32 1.73
N ILE A 52 -0.19 0.76 2.79
CA ILE A 52 -1.20 1.41 3.61
C ILE A 52 -0.71 1.36 5.05
N PHE A 53 -0.63 2.54 5.66
CA PHE A 53 -0.23 2.75 7.05
C PHE A 53 -1.34 3.53 7.76
N GLY A 54 -2.23 2.82 8.44
CA GLY A 54 -3.44 3.41 8.99
C GLY A 54 -4.33 3.94 7.88
N GLU A 55 -4.45 5.26 7.81
CA GLU A 55 -5.29 5.96 6.83
C GLU A 55 -4.49 6.51 5.64
N ILE A 56 -3.16 6.44 5.67
CA ILE A 56 -2.31 6.97 4.61
C ILE A 56 -1.93 5.85 3.65
N VAL A 57 -2.10 6.14 2.36
CA VAL A 57 -1.81 5.23 1.26
C VAL A 57 -0.68 5.82 0.41
N LEU A 58 0.37 5.03 0.25
CA LEU A 58 1.50 5.31 -0.62
C LEU A 58 1.38 4.41 -1.85
N GLU A 59 1.33 5.01 -3.03
CA GLU A 59 1.19 4.31 -4.30
C GLU A 59 2.37 4.61 -5.23
N TRP A 60 3.03 3.56 -5.72
CA TRP A 60 4.03 3.65 -6.78
C TRP A 60 3.52 2.93 -8.03
N PHE A 61 3.76 3.51 -9.21
CA PHE A 61 3.43 2.92 -10.50
C PHE A 61 4.63 3.03 -11.44
N ALA A 62 4.89 2.00 -12.24
CA ALA A 62 5.95 2.03 -13.23
C ALA A 62 5.82 3.25 -14.16
N GLY A 63 6.93 3.97 -14.32
CA GLY A 63 6.99 5.20 -15.13
C GLY A 63 6.31 6.42 -14.49
N LYS A 64 5.89 6.35 -13.23
CA LYS A 64 5.29 7.47 -12.48
C LYS A 64 5.99 7.69 -11.14
N TRP A 65 5.76 8.86 -10.58
CA TRP A 65 6.22 9.22 -9.24
C TRP A 65 5.34 8.56 -8.16
N VAL A 66 5.87 8.46 -6.94
CA VAL A 66 5.10 8.04 -5.78
C VAL A 66 3.99 9.05 -5.50
N LYS A 67 2.77 8.55 -5.33
CA LYS A 67 1.58 9.31 -4.96
C LYS A 67 1.20 8.99 -3.53
N PHE A 68 0.82 10.01 -2.79
CA PHE A 68 0.29 9.88 -1.43
C PHE A 68 -1.19 10.23 -1.42
N SER A 69 -1.96 9.42 -0.72
CA SER A 69 -3.39 9.62 -0.55
C SER A 69 -3.80 9.33 0.89
N MET A 70 -4.97 9.80 1.30
CA MET A 70 -5.57 9.48 2.59
C MET A 70 -6.96 8.89 2.38
N THR A 71 -7.32 7.91 3.20
CA THR A 71 -8.66 7.35 3.25
C THR A 71 -9.62 8.29 3.97
N ASN A 72 -10.89 8.25 3.55
CA ASN A 72 -11.96 9.05 4.14
C ASN A 72 -12.49 8.52 5.48
N ARG A 73 -11.92 7.44 6.05
CA ARG A 73 -12.45 6.83 7.29
C ARG A 73 -12.22 7.71 8.53
N ALA A 74 -11.17 8.53 8.55
CA ALA A 74 -10.93 9.52 9.62
C ALA A 74 -11.51 10.91 9.32
N MET A 75 -12.03 11.16 8.12
CA MET A 75 -12.68 12.44 7.79
C MET A 75 -14.09 12.43 8.39
N GLU A 76 -14.48 13.50 9.09
CA GLU A 76 -15.87 13.68 9.53
C GLU A 76 -16.79 13.65 8.30
N VAL A 77 -17.41 12.50 8.07
CA VAL A 77 -18.45 12.34 7.06
C VAL A 77 -19.63 13.14 7.60
N SER A 78 -19.94 14.28 6.98
CA SER A 78 -21.21 14.96 7.18
C SER A 78 -22.32 13.90 7.05
N GLN A 79 -23.28 13.90 7.99
CA GLN A 79 -24.39 12.95 8.05
C GLN A 79 -25.38 13.11 6.88
N GLU A 80 -24.89 13.28 5.65
CA GLU A 80 -25.70 13.22 4.44
C GLU A 80 -26.08 11.77 4.19
N VAL A 81 -27.37 11.50 4.42
CA VAL A 81 -28.05 10.24 4.16
C VAL A 81 -27.82 9.85 2.69
N GLY A 82 -26.95 8.85 2.46
CA GLY A 82 -26.68 8.33 1.12
C GLY A 82 -25.25 7.82 0.87
N LEU A 83 -24.28 8.16 1.72
CA LEU A 83 -22.91 7.63 1.60
C LEU A 83 -22.85 6.18 2.07
N ALA A 84 -22.47 5.28 1.15
CA ALA A 84 -22.28 3.87 1.44
C ALA A 84 -21.30 3.70 2.60
N HIS A 85 -21.75 3.07 3.69
CA HIS A 85 -20.84 2.61 4.74
C HIS A 85 -19.90 1.58 4.12
N GLY A 86 -18.62 1.95 3.99
CA GLY A 86 -17.58 1.10 3.42
C GLY A 86 -17.32 1.33 1.93
N ALA A 87 -16.73 2.49 1.58
CA ALA A 87 -15.86 2.68 0.41
C ALA A 87 -15.06 3.99 0.58
N HIS A 88 -13.76 3.95 0.93
CA HIS A 88 -12.60 3.65 0.06
C HIS A 88 -12.27 4.74 -0.98
N ILE A 89 -12.59 6.01 -0.70
CA ILE A 89 -12.14 7.11 -1.56
C ILE A 89 -10.76 7.55 -1.09
N LEU A 90 -9.78 7.50 -2.01
CA LEU A 90 -8.43 8.01 -1.80
C LEU A 90 -8.39 9.49 -2.19
N HIS A 91 -8.24 10.35 -1.20
CA HIS A 91 -8.05 11.78 -1.41
C HIS A 91 -6.56 12.09 -1.53
N PRO A 92 -6.12 12.91 -2.50
CA PRO A 92 -4.72 13.34 -2.57
C PRO A 92 -4.26 13.92 -1.23
N LEU A 93 -3.08 13.49 -0.76
CA LEU A 93 -2.47 14.05 0.44
C LEU A 93 -1.59 15.23 0.05
N GLU A 94 -2.02 16.45 0.39
CA GLU A 94 -1.27 17.69 0.10
C GLU A 94 -0.21 18.02 1.18
N ASN A 95 -0.17 17.26 2.28
CA ASN A 95 0.73 17.53 3.41
C ASN A 95 2.08 16.81 3.27
N ASN A 96 3.12 17.58 2.96
CA ASN A 96 4.48 17.08 2.74
C ASN A 96 5.11 16.39 3.98
N THR A 97 4.80 16.83 5.20
CA THR A 97 5.37 16.23 6.41
C THR A 97 4.85 14.82 6.68
N LEU A 98 3.56 14.61 6.38
CA LEU A 98 2.93 13.29 6.50
C LEU A 98 3.43 12.34 5.40
N SER A 99 3.62 12.84 4.17
CA SER A 99 4.20 12.03 3.09
C SER A 99 5.64 11.62 3.38
N ASP A 100 6.48 12.53 3.90
CA ASP A 100 7.87 12.21 4.24
C ASP A 100 7.95 11.17 5.35
N THR A 101 7.10 11.28 6.37
CA THR A 101 7.04 10.32 7.48
C THR A 101 6.65 8.93 6.99
N VAL A 102 5.64 8.84 6.13
CA VAL A 102 5.16 7.55 5.61
C VAL A 102 6.15 6.95 4.61
N LEU A 103 6.83 7.77 3.82
CA LEU A 103 7.91 7.32 2.95
C LEU A 103 9.08 6.76 3.76
N ASP A 104 9.47 7.44 4.84
CA ASP A 104 10.48 6.93 5.77
C ASP A 104 10.04 5.61 6.42
N GLU A 105 8.76 5.50 6.81
CA GLU A 105 8.24 4.25 7.33
C GLU A 105 8.31 3.11 6.29
N ALA A 106 7.93 3.39 5.04
CA ALA A 106 8.02 2.42 3.94
C ALA A 106 9.47 1.98 3.67
N ARG A 107 10.44 2.90 3.74
CA ARG A 107 11.87 2.60 3.52
C ARG A 107 12.51 1.83 4.66
N ASN A 108 12.02 1.99 5.89
CA ASN A 108 12.57 1.30 7.04
C ASN A 108 11.83 0.00 7.38
N ALA A 109 10.77 -0.35 6.65
CA ALA A 109 10.04 -1.60 6.85
C ALA A 109 10.85 -2.82 6.42
N GLU A 110 10.61 -3.96 7.09
CA GLU A 110 11.11 -5.26 6.68
C GLU A 110 10.13 -5.88 5.68
N TYR A 111 10.62 -6.31 4.52
CA TYR A 111 9.84 -6.96 3.46
C TYR A 111 10.22 -8.43 3.30
N PRO A 112 9.38 -9.24 2.62
CA PRO A 112 9.73 -10.62 2.28
C PRO A 112 11.06 -10.67 1.51
N PRO A 113 12.04 -11.51 1.93
CA PRO A 113 13.39 -11.51 1.37
C PRO A 113 13.47 -11.60 -0.15
N GLU A 114 12.56 -12.36 -0.76
CA GLU A 114 12.48 -12.56 -2.20
C GLU A 114 12.05 -11.30 -2.99
N TRP A 115 11.43 -10.32 -2.31
CA TRP A 115 10.89 -9.10 -2.91
C TRP A 115 11.54 -7.81 -2.37
N THR A 116 12.29 -7.88 -1.27
CA THR A 116 12.86 -6.71 -0.59
C THR A 116 13.60 -5.78 -1.53
N GLU A 117 14.56 -6.28 -2.30
CA GLU A 117 15.35 -5.43 -3.21
C GLU A 117 14.46 -4.75 -4.26
N LYS A 118 13.56 -5.51 -4.90
CA LYS A 118 12.66 -5.01 -5.94
C LYS A 118 11.67 -3.95 -5.42
N ILE A 119 11.19 -4.11 -4.19
CA ILE A 119 10.30 -3.14 -3.54
C ILE A 119 11.09 -1.88 -3.16
N MET A 120 12.24 -2.05 -2.53
CA MET A 120 13.05 -0.94 -2.01
C MET A 120 13.60 -0.03 -3.11
N GLU A 121 13.87 -0.55 -4.30
CA GLU A 121 14.24 0.28 -5.47
C GLU A 121 13.19 1.34 -5.86
N LYS A 122 11.94 1.20 -5.38
CA LYS A 122 10.83 2.06 -5.82
C LYS A 122 10.58 3.24 -4.88
N PHE A 123 11.27 3.27 -3.73
CA PHE A 123 11.09 4.25 -2.67
C PHE A 123 12.36 5.03 -2.39
#